data_AF-A0A957FLE1-F1
#
_entry.id   AF-A0A957FLE1-F1
#
_cell.length_a   1.000
_cell.length_b   1.000
_cell.length_c   1.000
_cell.angle_alpha   90.00
_cell.angle_beta   90.00
_cell.angle_gamma   90.00
#
_symmetry.space_group_name_H-M   'P 1'
#
loop_
_entity.id
_entity.type
_entity.pdbx_description
1 polymer ?
#
loop_
_entity_poly.entity_id
_entity_poly.type
_entity_poly.pdbx_seq_one_letter_code
_entity_poly.pdbx_strand_id
1 'polypeptide(L)'
;MLDAINIERVAFTIPIGDGFPVYWYGIIITIGIAIGAFWASREIERRKQNVDELYNGLIIVVFAGYLFARLAYVLLDVIAGRGALYASIWDVFNIRAGGVNILGGFIGAALIGIWYIRWRRLNVWHYADVAGPALLIAQGIGRWGNFINQELYGPPTELPWGVHIDAAYRLYQYADI
;
A
#
# COMPACT_ATOMS: atom_id res chain seq x y z
N MET A 1 12.83 -19.14 -18.48
CA MET A 1 13.15 -18.15 -17.44
C MET A 1 12.99 -16.80 -18.10
N LEU A 2 12.09 -15.96 -17.59
CA LEU A 2 12.01 -14.58 -18.06
C LEU A 2 13.21 -13.86 -17.45
N ASP A 3 14.13 -13.38 -18.29
CA ASP A 3 15.18 -12.46 -17.83
C ASP A 3 14.45 -11.30 -17.14
N ALA A 4 14.64 -11.20 -15.82
CA ALA A 4 13.95 -10.18 -15.05
C ALA A 4 14.33 -8.84 -15.65
N ILE A 5 13.31 -8.08 -16.07
CA ILE A 5 13.51 -6.71 -16.49
C ILE A 5 14.19 -6.03 -15.29
N ASN A 6 15.46 -5.67 -15.44
CA ASN A 6 16.22 -5.01 -14.39
C ASN A 6 15.73 -3.55 -14.32
N ILE A 7 14.63 -3.36 -13.60
CA ILE A 7 13.97 -2.07 -13.41
C ILE A 7 14.50 -1.48 -12.12
N GLU A 8 15.14 -0.31 -12.21
CA GLU A 8 15.50 0.45 -11.02
C GLU A 8 14.25 0.78 -10.19
N ARG A 9 14.33 0.63 -8.87
CA ARG A 9 13.19 0.89 -7.96
C ARG A 9 12.77 2.37 -7.97
N VAL A 10 13.73 3.27 -8.21
CA VAL A 10 13.51 4.71 -8.34
C VAL A 10 13.04 4.99 -9.77
N ALA A 11 11.86 5.56 -9.92
CA ALA A 11 11.31 5.92 -11.22
C ALA A 11 11.95 7.21 -11.75
N PHE A 12 12.06 8.22 -10.89
CA PHE A 12 12.74 9.48 -11.17
C PHE A 12 13.02 10.23 -9.86
N THR A 13 13.91 11.21 -9.94
CA THR A 13 14.24 12.08 -8.81
C THR A 13 13.85 13.51 -9.15
N ILE A 14 13.07 14.14 -8.26
CA ILE A 14 12.70 15.55 -8.40
C ILE A 14 13.86 16.40 -7.83
N PRO A 15 14.33 17.45 -8.54
CA PRO A 15 15.46 18.28 -8.10
C PRO A 15 15.03 19.30 -7.02
N ILE A 16 14.62 18.80 -5.86
CA ILE A 16 14.27 19.60 -4.68
C ILE A 16 15.15 19.14 -3.51
N GLY A 17 15.82 20.09 -2.85
CA GLY A 17 16.81 19.79 -1.81
C GLY A 17 17.95 18.94 -2.35
N ASP A 18 18.33 17.89 -1.64
CA ASP A 18 19.36 16.91 -2.03
C ASP A 18 18.86 15.88 -3.07
N GLY A 19 17.68 16.10 -3.66
CA GLY A 19 17.00 15.17 -4.55
C GLY A 19 15.91 14.39 -3.83
N PHE A 20 14.71 14.41 -4.41
CA PHE A 20 13.55 13.70 -3.87
C PHE A 20 13.24 12.48 -4.75
N PRO A 21 13.70 11.27 -4.36
CA PRO A 21 13.44 10.07 -5.16
C PRO A 21 11.97 9.66 -5.06
N VAL A 22 11.38 9.43 -6.23
CA VAL A 22 10.03 8.91 -6.43
C VAL A 22 10.16 7.46 -6.91
N TYR A 23 9.53 6.54 -6.17
CA TYR A 23 9.64 5.10 -6.41
C TYR A 23 8.49 4.61 -7.27
N TRP A 24 8.75 3.64 -8.15
CA TRP A 24 7.71 2.97 -8.94
C TRP A 24 6.59 2.40 -8.06
N TYR A 25 6.95 1.86 -6.90
CA TYR A 25 5.99 1.32 -5.94
C TYR A 25 4.94 2.36 -5.53
N GLY A 26 5.35 3.60 -5.23
CA GLY A 26 4.44 4.67 -4.89
C GLY A 26 3.50 5.02 -6.05
N ILE A 27 4.05 5.13 -7.26
CA ILE A 27 3.29 5.43 -8.48
C ILE A 27 2.22 4.35 -8.72
N ILE A 28 2.60 3.08 -8.66
CA ILE A 28 1.71 1.94 -8.92
C ILE A 28 0.59 1.88 -7.87
N ILE A 29 0.92 2.09 -6.59
CA ILE A 29 -0.09 2.13 -5.53
C ILE A 29 -1.07 3.28 -5.74
N THR A 30 -0.58 4.49 -6.09
CA THR A 30 -1.45 5.63 -6.42
C THR A 30 -2.36 5.33 -7.61
N ILE A 31 -1.84 4.70 -8.66
CA ILE A 31 -2.64 4.25 -9.82
C ILE A 31 -3.69 3.23 -9.39
N GLY A 32 -3.32 2.27 -8.55
CA GLY A 32 -4.25 1.27 -8.01
C GLY A 32 -5.39 1.89 -7.21
N ILE A 33 -5.07 2.88 -6.37
CA ILE A 33 -6.08 3.66 -5.62
C ILE A 33 -6.97 4.44 -6.58
N ALA A 34 -6.40 5.11 -7.59
CA ALA A 34 -7.17 5.90 -8.55
C ALA A 34 -8.14 5.03 -9.37
N ILE A 35 -7.69 3.87 -9.85
CA ILE A 35 -8.53 2.94 -10.62
C ILE A 35 -9.59 2.30 -9.71
N GLY A 36 -9.23 1.91 -8.48
CA GLY A 36 -10.19 1.42 -7.50
C GLY A 36 -11.26 2.47 -7.15
N ALA A 37 -10.86 3.72 -6.97
CA ALA A 37 -11.76 4.85 -6.71
C ALA A 37 -12.69 5.14 -7.90
N PHE A 38 -12.15 5.06 -9.13
CA PHE A 38 -12.94 5.20 -10.35
C PHE A 38 -13.99 4.08 -10.50
N TRP A 39 -13.61 2.83 -10.19
CA TRP A 39 -14.55 1.72 -10.18
C TRP A 39 -15.62 1.92 -9.11
N ALA A 40 -15.22 2.31 -7.90
CA ALA A 40 -16.13 2.54 -6.78
C ALA A 40 -17.11 3.69 -7.05
N SER A 41 -16.65 4.77 -7.70
CA SER A 41 -17.51 5.91 -8.04
C SER A 41 -18.57 5.53 -9.06
N ARG A 42 -18.22 4.76 -10.10
CA ARG A 42 -19.19 4.20 -11.05
C ARG A 42 -20.23 3.32 -10.36
N GLU A 43 -19.81 2.51 -9.39
CA GLU A 43 -20.73 1.66 -8.65
C GLU A 43 -21.65 2.45 -7.72
N ILE A 44 -21.16 3.50 -7.05
CA ILE A 44 -21.96 4.43 -6.24
C ILE A 44 -22.98 5.20 -7.10
N GLU A 45 -22.57 5.68 -8.28
CA GLU A 45 -23.45 6.32 -9.27
C GLU A 45 -24.55 5.34 -9.72
N ARG A 46 -24.18 4.10 -10.05
CA ARG A 46 -25.13 3.04 -10.46
C ARG A 46 -26.16 2.77 -9.37
N ARG A 47 -25.76 2.86 -8.10
CA ARG A 47 -26.63 2.70 -6.93
C ARG A 47 -27.38 3.98 -6.55
N LYS A 48 -27.28 5.05 -7.35
CA LYS A 48 -27.92 6.36 -7.15
C LYS A 48 -27.57 7.00 -5.80
N GLN A 49 -26.33 6.80 -5.35
CA GLN A 49 -25.79 7.40 -4.13
C GLN A 49 -24.86 8.56 -4.46
N ASN A 50 -24.55 9.39 -3.45
CA ASN A 50 -23.68 10.55 -3.64
C ASN A 50 -22.20 10.12 -3.73
N VAL A 51 -21.59 10.42 -4.87
CA VAL A 51 -20.17 10.17 -5.15
C VAL A 51 -19.26 11.07 -4.33
N ASP A 52 -19.71 12.27 -3.95
CA ASP A 52 -18.90 13.18 -3.13
C ASP A 52 -18.63 12.58 -1.75
N GLU A 53 -19.59 11.86 -1.17
CA GLU A 53 -19.40 11.12 0.09
C GLU A 53 -18.36 10.01 -0.06
N LEU A 54 -18.30 9.36 -1.22
CA LEU A 54 -17.27 8.37 -1.51
C LEU A 54 -15.88 9.03 -1.53
N TYR A 55 -15.70 10.11 -2.28
CA TYR A 55 -14.39 10.76 -2.38
C TYR A 55 -13.94 11.43 -1.08
N ASN A 56 -14.86 12.09 -0.36
CA ASN A 56 -14.59 12.65 0.95
C ASN A 56 -14.15 11.56 1.93
N GLY A 57 -14.86 10.42 1.95
CA GLY A 57 -14.49 9.26 2.76
C GLY A 57 -13.15 8.66 2.33
N LEU A 58 -12.91 8.51 1.03
CA LEU A 58 -11.68 7.95 0.47
C LEU A 58 -10.44 8.74 0.91
N ILE A 59 -10.50 10.08 0.83
CA ILE A 59 -9.40 10.95 1.27
C ILE A 59 -9.08 10.67 2.75
N ILE A 60 -10.09 10.69 3.61
CA ILE A 60 -9.93 10.44 5.05
C ILE A 60 -9.32 9.05 5.30
N VAL A 61 -9.84 8.03 4.60
CA VAL A 61 -9.43 6.63 4.78
C VAL A 61 -8.01 6.38 4.27
N VAL A 62 -7.57 7.01 3.18
CA VAL A 62 -6.19 6.90 2.68
C VAL A 62 -5.20 7.47 3.68
N PHE A 63 -5.45 8.69 4.20
CA PHE A 63 -4.57 9.30 5.19
C PHE A 63 -4.55 8.51 6.50
N ALA A 64 -5.72 8.09 6.99
CA ALA A 64 -5.81 7.23 8.17
C ALA A 64 -5.09 5.90 7.96
N GLY A 65 -5.27 5.27 6.80
CA GLY A 65 -4.60 4.01 6.46
C GLY A 65 -3.08 4.13 6.53
N TYR A 66 -2.49 5.17 5.92
CA TYR A 66 -1.05 5.41 6.02
C TYR A 66 -0.58 5.68 7.46
N LEU A 67 -1.33 6.47 8.21
CA LEU A 67 -1.02 6.76 9.61
C LEU A 67 -1.02 5.48 10.46
N PHE A 68 -2.08 4.69 10.40
CA PHE A 68 -2.18 3.45 11.17
C PHE A 68 -1.19 2.37 10.67
N ALA A 69 -0.88 2.33 9.38
CA ALA A 69 0.16 1.45 8.86
C ALA A 69 1.52 1.76 9.50
N ARG A 70 1.84 3.05 9.65
CA ARG A 70 3.06 3.49 10.30
C ARG A 70 3.03 3.20 11.80
N LEU A 71 1.97 3.60 12.50
CA LEU A 71 1.85 3.38 13.95
C LEU A 71 1.93 1.89 14.32
N ALA A 72 1.28 1.01 13.55
CA ALA A 72 1.35 -0.42 13.78
C ALA A 72 2.77 -0.97 13.56
N TYR A 73 3.49 -0.50 12.53
CA TYR A 73 4.89 -0.87 12.32
C TYR A 73 5.78 -0.47 13.50
N VAL A 74 5.68 0.79 13.93
CA VAL A 74 6.45 1.31 15.07
C VAL A 74 6.12 0.55 16.35
N LEU A 75 4.84 0.29 16.62
CA LEU A 75 4.41 -0.47 17.79
C LEU A 75 5.02 -1.88 17.81
N LEU A 76 5.01 -2.58 16.67
CA LEU A 76 5.60 -3.92 16.57
C LEU A 76 7.12 -3.90 16.74
N ASP A 77 7.80 -2.88 16.20
CA ASP A 77 9.24 -2.70 16.43
C ASP A 77 9.56 -2.46 17.91
N VAL A 78 8.78 -1.61 18.59
CA VAL A 78 8.94 -1.33 20.02
C VAL A 78 8.73 -2.60 20.84
N ILE A 79 7.66 -3.35 20.56
CA ILE A 79 7.37 -4.65 21.22
C ILE A 79 8.50 -5.66 20.97
N ALA A 80 9.10 -5.64 19.78
CA ALA A 80 10.25 -6.47 19.43
C ALA A 80 11.60 -5.99 20.01
N GLY A 81 11.59 -5.01 20.93
CA GLY A 81 12.78 -4.52 21.62
C GLY A 81 13.59 -3.47 20.83
N ARG A 82 13.10 -2.99 19.68
CA ARG A 82 13.76 -1.96 18.85
C ARG A 82 13.31 -0.54 19.17
N GLY A 83 12.80 -0.29 20.39
CA GLY A 83 12.27 1.02 20.80
C GLY A 83 13.30 2.15 20.73
N ALA A 84 14.59 1.85 20.89
CA ALA A 84 15.68 2.83 20.79
C ALA A 84 15.79 3.50 19.40
N LEU A 85 15.20 2.90 18.35
CA LEU A 85 15.14 3.49 17.00
C LEU A 85 14.21 4.71 16.91
N TYR A 86 13.37 4.94 17.92
CA TYR A 86 12.34 5.99 17.92
C TYR A 86 12.60 6.99 19.07
N ALA A 87 13.73 7.69 19.01
CA ALA A 87 14.16 8.62 20.05
C ALA A 87 13.28 9.88 20.13
N SER A 88 12.62 10.24 19.05
CA SER A 88 11.71 11.39 18.98
C SER A 88 10.36 11.03 18.36
N ILE A 89 9.36 11.88 18.61
CA ILE A 89 8.04 11.75 17.98
C ILE A 89 8.11 11.85 16.45
N TRP A 90 9.12 12.54 15.91
CA TRP A 90 9.32 12.68 14.48
C TRP A 90 9.75 11.36 13.83
N ASP A 91 10.49 10.52 14.55
CA ASP A 91 10.89 9.19 14.06
C ASP A 91 9.67 8.27 13.91
N VAL A 92 8.70 8.40 14.82
CA VAL A 92 7.43 7.67 14.76
C VAL A 92 6.66 8.04 13.51
N PHE A 93 6.57 9.33 13.17
CA PHE A 93 5.84 9.81 12.00
C PHE A 93 6.65 9.79 10.70
N ASN A 94 7.95 9.46 10.74
CA ASN A 94 8.80 9.42 9.56
C ASN A 94 8.47 8.23 8.65
N ILE A 95 7.46 8.40 7.79
CA ILE A 95 7.05 7.41 6.79
C ILE A 95 8.09 7.22 5.67
N ARG A 96 9.00 8.19 5.48
CA ARG A 96 10.04 8.16 4.45
C ARG A 96 11.24 7.31 4.84
N ALA A 97 11.45 7.07 6.14
CA ALA A 97 12.44 6.11 6.65
C ALA A 97 12.12 4.65 6.28
N GLY A 98 10.99 4.39 5.59
CA GLY A 98 10.49 3.04 5.34
C GLY A 98 9.82 2.45 6.58
N GLY A 99 9.28 1.25 6.45
CA GLY A 99 8.57 0.58 7.54
C GLY A 99 7.10 0.99 7.64
N VAL A 100 6.24 0.15 7.07
CA VAL A 100 4.78 0.25 7.15
C VAL A 100 4.21 -1.15 7.30
N ASN A 101 3.14 -1.28 8.09
CA ASN A 101 2.44 -2.55 8.25
C ASN A 101 1.07 -2.47 7.55
N ILE A 102 0.90 -3.28 6.50
CA ILE A 102 -0.34 -3.28 5.70
C ILE A 102 -1.58 -3.68 6.51
N LEU A 103 -1.45 -4.59 7.47
CA LEU A 103 -2.57 -4.99 8.35
C LEU A 103 -2.99 -3.84 9.25
N GLY A 104 -2.01 -3.12 9.82
CA GLY A 104 -2.27 -1.90 10.57
C GLY A 104 -3.01 -0.85 9.76
N GLY A 105 -2.54 -0.63 8.52
CA GLY A 105 -3.20 0.31 7.60
C GLY A 105 -4.61 -0.11 7.21
N PHE A 106 -4.82 -1.39 6.91
CA PHE A 106 -6.13 -1.92 6.58
C PHE A 106 -7.13 -1.79 7.74
N ILE A 107 -6.72 -2.15 8.96
CA ILE A 107 -7.56 -2.01 10.16
C ILE A 107 -7.86 -0.55 10.44
N GLY A 108 -6.85 0.33 10.40
CA GLY A 108 -7.05 1.77 10.62
C GLY A 108 -7.98 2.41 9.58
N ALA A 109 -7.78 2.08 8.30
CA ALA A 109 -8.64 2.50 7.20
C ALA A 109 -10.08 2.03 7.41
N ALA A 110 -10.29 0.77 7.78
CA ALA A 110 -11.61 0.22 8.06
C ALA A 110 -12.28 0.92 9.25
N LEU A 111 -11.58 1.09 10.37
CA LEU A 111 -12.09 1.75 11.57
C LEU A 111 -12.55 3.18 11.27
N ILE A 112 -11.67 3.98 10.65
CA ILE A 112 -11.97 5.38 10.34
C ILE A 112 -13.01 5.50 9.23
N GLY A 113 -12.99 4.62 8.22
CA GLY A 113 -14.00 4.59 7.16
C GLY A 113 -15.39 4.26 7.71
N ILE A 114 -15.49 3.24 8.57
CA ILE A 114 -16.73 2.88 9.25
C ILE A 114 -17.24 4.03 10.11
N TRP A 115 -16.36 4.69 10.86
CA TRP A 115 -16.70 5.87 11.65
C TRP A 115 -17.24 7.00 10.78
N TYR A 116 -16.55 7.33 9.69
CA TYR A 116 -16.96 8.37 8.74
C TYR A 116 -18.34 8.10 8.14
N ILE A 117 -18.57 6.88 7.62
CA ILE A 117 -19.85 6.48 7.03
C ILE A 117 -20.99 6.61 8.05
N ARG A 118 -20.75 6.18 9.30
CA ARG A 118 -21.74 6.33 10.38
C ARG A 118 -21.99 7.80 10.74
N TRP A 119 -20.95 8.62 10.80
CA TRP A 119 -21.06 10.06 11.07
C TRP A 119 -21.88 10.78 10.00
N ARG A 120 -21.74 10.37 8.73
CA ARG A 120 -22.54 10.85 7.59
C ARG A 120 -23.93 10.20 7.49
N ARG A 121 -24.29 9.31 8.43
CA ARG A 121 -25.57 8.57 8.47
C ARG A 121 -25.81 7.72 7.22
N LEU A 122 -24.75 7.17 6.65
CA LEU A 122 -24.77 6.31 5.47
C LEU A 122 -24.77 4.82 5.88
N ASN A 123 -25.12 3.93 4.94
CA ASN A 123 -25.15 2.49 5.20
C ASN A 123 -23.75 1.86 5.05
N VAL A 124 -23.18 1.36 6.15
CA VAL A 124 -21.85 0.74 6.16
C VAL A 124 -21.72 -0.45 5.22
N TRP A 125 -22.72 -1.34 5.19
CA TRP A 125 -22.67 -2.54 4.35
C TRP A 125 -22.71 -2.18 2.86
N HIS A 126 -23.51 -1.17 2.51
CA HIS A 126 -23.55 -0.67 1.15
C HIS A 126 -22.18 -0.20 0.67
N TYR A 127 -21.48 0.60 1.47
CA TYR A 127 -20.14 1.08 1.12
C TYR A 127 -19.08 -0.03 1.21
N ALA A 128 -19.25 -1.03 2.09
CA ALA A 128 -18.38 -2.20 2.16
C ALA A 128 -18.48 -3.04 0.87
N ASP A 129 -19.69 -3.26 0.34
CA ASP A 129 -19.92 -3.97 -0.91
C ASP A 129 -19.27 -3.27 -2.12
N VAL A 130 -19.17 -1.94 -2.07
CA VAL A 130 -18.43 -1.16 -3.08
C VAL A 130 -16.92 -1.20 -2.83
N ALA A 131 -16.49 -1.04 -1.58
CA ALA A 131 -15.07 -1.00 -1.25
C ALA A 131 -14.36 -2.34 -1.50
N GLY A 132 -15.05 -3.47 -1.33
CA GLY A 132 -14.47 -4.80 -1.50
C GLY A 132 -13.83 -5.02 -2.88
N PRO A 133 -14.57 -4.91 -4.00
CA PRO A 133 -13.98 -5.07 -5.33
C PRO A 133 -12.96 -3.98 -5.66
N ALA A 134 -13.18 -2.73 -5.23
CA ALA A 134 -12.21 -1.64 -5.42
C ALA A 134 -10.87 -1.95 -4.75
N LEU A 135 -10.89 -2.51 -3.53
CA LEU A 135 -9.71 -2.97 -2.81
C LEU A 135 -8.99 -4.09 -3.56
N LEU A 136 -9.73 -5.07 -4.10
CA LEU A 136 -9.14 -6.18 -4.86
C LEU A 136 -8.43 -5.68 -6.13
N ILE A 137 -9.04 -4.73 -6.85
CA ILE A 137 -8.42 -4.08 -8.01
C ILE A 137 -7.12 -3.39 -7.60
N ALA A 138 -7.16 -2.57 -6.55
CA ALA A 138 -5.98 -1.86 -6.05
C ALA A 138 -4.87 -2.83 -5.60
N GLN A 139 -5.22 -3.93 -4.92
CA GLN A 139 -4.25 -4.96 -4.49
C GLN A 139 -3.62 -5.68 -5.67
N GLY A 140 -4.41 -6.04 -6.69
CA GLY A 140 -3.92 -6.67 -7.90
C GLY A 140 -2.93 -5.78 -8.65
N ILE A 141 -3.24 -4.48 -8.78
CA ILE A 141 -2.32 -3.51 -9.38
C ILE A 141 -1.06 -3.35 -8.52
N GLY A 142 -1.21 -3.29 -7.20
CA GLY A 142 -0.09 -3.19 -6.27
C GLY A 142 0.94 -4.32 -6.37
N ARG A 143 0.53 -5.52 -6.82
CA ARG A 143 1.46 -6.66 -7.02
C ARG A 143 2.55 -6.36 -8.04
N TRP A 144 2.29 -5.50 -9.02
CA TRP A 144 3.32 -5.05 -9.97
C TRP A 144 4.41 -4.22 -9.30
N GLY A 145 4.10 -3.52 -8.22
CA GLY A 145 5.10 -2.86 -7.38
C GLY A 145 6.02 -3.88 -6.70
N ASN A 146 5.47 -5.00 -6.23
CA ASN A 146 6.27 -6.08 -5.64
C ASN A 146 7.16 -6.76 -6.69
N PHE A 147 6.65 -6.92 -7.91
CA PHE A 147 7.44 -7.43 -9.04
C PHE A 147 8.66 -6.53 -9.33
N ILE A 148 8.48 -5.21 -9.42
CA ILE A 148 9.59 -4.26 -9.63
C ILE A 148 10.57 -4.26 -8.46
N ASN A 149 10.05 -4.32 -7.22
CA ASN A 149 10.89 -4.38 -6.02
C ASN A 149 11.56 -5.73 -5.80
N GLN A 150 11.22 -6.75 -6.60
CA GLN A 150 11.64 -8.14 -6.41
C GLN A 150 11.36 -8.64 -4.99
N GLU A 151 10.13 -8.46 -4.51
CA GLU A 151 9.68 -8.87 -3.18
C GLU A 151 8.37 -9.68 -3.25
N LEU A 152 8.01 -10.38 -2.16
CA LEU A 152 6.77 -11.18 -2.07
C LEU A 152 6.61 -12.23 -3.20
N TYR A 153 7.73 -12.77 -3.69
CA TYR A 153 7.76 -13.83 -4.71
C TYR A 153 7.54 -15.23 -4.11
N GLY A 154 7.24 -16.18 -5.00
CA GLY A 154 7.05 -17.60 -4.66
C GLY A 154 8.36 -18.38 -4.53
N PRO A 155 8.28 -19.70 -4.27
CA PRO A 155 9.46 -20.56 -4.20
C PRO A 155 10.17 -20.67 -5.56
N PRO A 156 11.46 -21.04 -5.56
CA PRO A 156 12.22 -21.31 -6.78
C PRO A 156 11.53 -22.31 -7.70
N THR A 157 11.67 -22.12 -9.01
CA THR A 157 11.05 -22.98 -10.02
C THR A 157 11.91 -23.08 -11.27
N GLU A 158 11.90 -24.25 -11.90
CA GLU A 158 12.55 -24.52 -13.19
C GLU A 158 11.60 -24.28 -14.38
N LEU A 159 10.35 -23.89 -14.11
CA LEU A 159 9.32 -23.68 -15.13
C LEU A 159 9.65 -22.44 -15.99
N PRO A 160 9.20 -22.40 -17.26
CA PRO A 160 9.61 -21.35 -18.19
C PRO A 160 9.19 -19.94 -17.77
N TRP A 161 8.14 -19.81 -16.96
CA TRP A 161 7.64 -18.56 -16.38
C TRP A 161 8.29 -18.17 -15.04
N GLY A 162 9.33 -18.89 -14.61
CA GLY A 162 10.16 -18.47 -13.49
C GLY A 162 10.73 -17.09 -13.73
N VAL A 163 10.64 -16.24 -12.71
CA VAL A 163 11.15 -14.87 -12.69
C VAL A 163 12.49 -14.88 -11.96
N HIS A 164 13.53 -14.32 -12.58
CA HIS A 164 14.82 -14.16 -11.93
C HIS A 164 14.73 -13.13 -10.79
N ILE A 165 15.31 -13.45 -9.64
CA ILE A 165 15.43 -12.54 -8.49
C ILE A 165 16.92 -12.33 -8.24
N ASP A 166 17.36 -11.07 -8.20
CA ASP A 166 18.74 -10.70 -7.95
C ASP A 166 19.14 -11.10 -6.52
N ALA A 167 20.40 -11.51 -6.35
CA ALA A 167 20.91 -12.02 -5.07
C ALA A 167 20.66 -11.07 -3.90
N ALA A 168 20.73 -9.75 -4.13
CA ALA A 168 20.47 -8.72 -3.12
C ALA A 168 19.03 -8.69 -2.58
N TYR A 169 18.07 -9.27 -3.31
CA TYR A 169 16.65 -9.31 -2.96
C TYR A 169 16.17 -10.72 -2.59
N ARG A 170 17.06 -11.71 -2.55
CA ARG A 170 16.74 -13.09 -2.16
C ARG A 170 16.43 -13.18 -0.66
N LEU A 171 15.40 -13.94 -0.31
CA LEU A 171 15.08 -14.30 1.07
C LEU A 171 16.25 -15.11 1.62
N TYR A 172 16.49 -15.02 2.93
CA TYR A 172 17.61 -15.73 3.58
C TYR A 172 17.68 -17.23 3.22
N GLN A 173 16.52 -17.89 3.18
CA GLN A 173 16.40 -19.30 2.81
C GLN A 173 16.79 -19.64 1.36
N TYR A 174 16.96 -18.63 0.51
CA TYR A 174 17.30 -18.71 -0.91
C TYR A 174 18.55 -17.88 -1.23
N ALA A 175 19.36 -17.51 -0.24
CA ALA A 175 20.52 -16.64 -0.46
C ALA A 175 21.62 -17.30 -1.31
N ASP A 176 21.73 -18.64 -1.24
CA ASP A 176 22.83 -19.42 -1.85
C ASP A 176 22.48 -20.05 -3.20
N ILE A 177 21.24 -19.89 -3.68
CA ILE A 177 20.78 -20.29 -5.03
C ILE A 177 20.72 -19.05 -5.89
#